data_AF-A0A2E4J5K5-F1
#
_entry.id   AF-A0A2E4J5K5-F1
#
_cell.length_a   1.000
_cell.length_b   1.000
_cell.length_c   1.000
_cell.angle_alpha   90.00
_cell.angle_beta   90.00
_cell.angle_gamma   90.00
#
_symmetry.space_group_name_H-M   'P 1'
#
loop_
_entity.id
_entity.type
_entity.pdbx_description
1 polymer ?
#
loop_
_entity_poly.entity_id
_entity_poly.type
_entity_poly.pdbx_seq_one_letter_code
_entity_poly.pdbx_strand_id
1 'polypeptide(L)'
;MSTPSENRVPDPTLKGLEQNSDILVFGNQQHWELYPTDEALSFSSIERTSSGIGLVLTLATSFEFGSLEVTDEGHAIVSTEGPDITITFPDEKAMEPQFHTLSVVAISTNGERTAPHNLKFQFASKARDAANGRTTNDRVIVKETDLKLSYSFINDWIIDIPTDEDCDYAQKRWGDLISAEAAPYSRARVVARAVIDDFEPQRGTPSDAMNRLHPFRQHERILAKIDYGWCANMAEILCHALNSLHIPARLLRMRNTYHQAESDEPGHNFEVLLAGGHTIVEIFDLTLQQWIWIDPSSRQLGASDAGGHYLNLAEIHHRVNQPHQAADLKLDRYDPTTGKEITDDFADSPVFTNMLHYAKREQRFYYFKRRDL
;
A
#
# COMPACT_ATOMS: atom_id res chain seq x y z
N MET A 1 17.26 23.09 -11.94
CA MET A 1 18.02 22.67 -10.75
C MET A 1 17.55 23.46 -9.53
N SER A 2 16.87 22.80 -8.61
CA SER A 2 16.66 23.25 -7.22
C SER A 2 16.06 22.10 -6.42
N THR A 3 16.90 21.44 -5.62
CA THR A 3 16.50 20.63 -4.47
C THR A 3 16.02 21.57 -3.35
N PRO A 4 14.88 21.32 -2.69
CA PRO A 4 14.59 21.94 -1.42
C PRO A 4 15.33 21.17 -0.32
N SER A 5 16.25 21.88 0.29
CA SER A 5 17.12 21.50 1.40
C SER A 5 16.36 20.99 2.62
N GLU A 6 16.84 19.87 3.16
CA GLU A 6 16.75 19.53 4.57
C GLU A 6 17.24 20.71 5.42
N ASN A 7 16.36 21.32 6.21
CA ASN A 7 16.73 22.23 7.28
C ASN A 7 16.11 21.70 8.57
N ARG A 8 16.85 20.81 9.26
CA ARG A 8 16.60 20.47 10.67
C ARG A 8 17.21 21.58 11.54
N VAL A 9 16.40 22.26 12.34
CA VAL A 9 16.89 23.09 13.45
C VAL A 9 17.31 22.15 14.59
N PRO A 10 18.50 22.31 15.22
CA PRO A 10 18.97 21.36 16.23
C PRO A 10 18.27 21.57 17.57
N ASP A 11 17.82 20.47 18.19
CA ASP A 11 17.36 20.44 19.57
C ASP A 11 18.56 20.52 20.54
N PRO A 12 18.62 21.54 21.43
CA PRO A 12 19.73 21.73 22.37
C PRO A 12 19.81 20.71 23.52
N THR A 13 18.92 19.71 23.56
CA THR A 13 18.95 18.62 24.56
C THR A 13 19.83 17.42 24.18
N LEU A 14 20.33 17.37 22.94
CA LEU A 14 21.15 16.26 22.40
C LEU A 14 22.66 16.47 22.56
N LYS A 15 23.14 16.84 23.75
CA LYS A 15 24.58 16.86 24.03
C LYS A 15 25.10 15.46 24.35
N GLY A 16 25.94 14.90 23.48
CA GLY A 16 26.89 13.83 23.88
C GLY A 16 26.98 12.58 23.02
N LEU A 17 26.37 12.53 21.82
CA LEU A 17 26.61 11.44 20.86
C LEU A 17 27.24 12.01 19.59
N GLU A 18 28.34 11.38 19.17
CA GLU A 18 29.18 11.80 18.04
C GLU A 18 28.38 11.90 16.74
N GLN A 19 28.52 13.06 16.09
CA GLN A 19 27.92 13.42 14.81
C GLN A 19 28.52 12.55 13.70
N ASN A 20 27.79 11.50 13.31
CA ASN A 20 27.72 10.90 11.95
C ASN A 20 27.18 9.46 12.02
N SER A 21 26.13 9.26 12.80
CA SER A 21 25.26 8.10 12.63
C SER A 21 23.86 8.59 12.36
N ASP A 22 23.56 8.76 11.07
CA ASP A 22 22.17 8.68 10.63
C ASP A 22 21.69 7.27 10.97
N ILE A 23 20.95 7.13 12.05
CA ILE A 23 19.98 6.04 12.10
C ILE A 23 18.93 6.46 11.08
N LEU A 24 19.12 5.99 9.84
CA LEU A 24 18.04 5.84 8.88
C LEU A 24 17.03 4.88 9.51
N VAL A 25 16.18 5.41 10.40
CA VAL A 25 14.87 4.83 10.60
C VAL A 25 14.20 5.06 9.26
N PHE A 26 14.18 4.04 8.39
CA PHE A 26 13.22 3.99 7.30
C PHE A 26 11.89 4.42 7.92
N GLY A 27 11.39 5.61 7.54
CA GLY A 27 10.29 6.21 8.28
C GLY A 27 9.14 5.22 8.27
N ASN A 28 8.63 4.88 9.46
CA ASN A 28 7.50 3.97 9.61
C ASN A 28 6.38 4.31 8.61
N GLN A 29 6.16 5.61 8.40
CA GLN A 29 5.20 6.12 7.43
C GLN A 29 5.41 5.57 6.00
N GLN A 30 6.59 5.70 5.39
CA GLN A 30 6.80 5.24 4.00
C GLN A 30 6.66 3.72 3.86
N HIS A 31 7.03 2.97 4.90
CA HIS A 31 6.86 1.52 4.91
C HIS A 31 5.38 1.14 5.02
N TRP A 32 4.67 1.71 6.00
CA TRP A 32 3.28 1.37 6.29
C TRP A 32 2.28 1.95 5.29
N GLU A 33 2.66 2.95 4.48
CA GLU A 33 1.88 3.38 3.31
C GLU A 33 1.63 2.22 2.33
N LEU A 34 2.53 1.26 2.22
CA LEU A 34 2.35 0.10 1.34
C LEU A 34 1.37 -0.95 1.89
N TYR A 35 0.94 -0.81 3.15
CA TYR A 35 0.03 -1.70 3.86
C TYR A 35 -1.23 -0.92 4.28
N PRO A 36 -2.08 -0.53 3.30
CA PRO A 36 -3.31 0.21 3.60
C PRO A 36 -4.26 -0.62 4.46
N THR A 37 -5.16 0.07 5.13
CA THR A 37 -6.24 -0.57 5.89
C THR A 37 -7.52 -0.69 5.08
N ASP A 38 -8.32 -1.72 5.37
CA ASP A 38 -9.72 -1.84 4.98
C ASP A 38 -10.69 -1.25 6.03
N GLU A 39 -10.16 -0.73 7.15
CA GLU A 39 -10.96 -0.21 8.24
C GLU A 39 -11.85 0.95 7.78
N ALA A 40 -13.09 0.95 8.26
CA ALA A 40 -14.04 2.02 7.99
C ALA A 40 -13.65 3.34 8.69
N LEU A 41 -12.90 3.25 9.81
CA LEU A 41 -12.40 4.37 10.60
C LEU A 41 -10.99 4.06 11.09
N SER A 42 -10.08 5.03 11.00
CA SER A 42 -8.70 4.92 11.48
C SER A 42 -8.19 6.30 11.90
N PHE A 43 -7.02 6.37 12.55
CA PHE A 43 -6.32 7.65 12.69
C PHE A 43 -5.57 7.96 11.40
N SER A 44 -5.67 9.20 10.91
CA SER A 44 -4.71 9.73 9.94
C SER A 44 -3.53 10.42 10.63
N SER A 45 -3.76 11.02 11.80
CA SER A 45 -2.71 11.64 12.61
C SER A 45 -3.04 11.62 14.10
N ILE A 46 -1.98 11.69 14.90
CA ILE A 46 -2.04 11.91 16.35
C ILE A 46 -1.01 12.98 16.66
N GLU A 47 -1.48 14.18 16.94
CA GLU A 47 -0.63 15.34 17.16
C GLU A 47 -0.76 15.86 18.59
N ARG A 48 0.24 16.65 19.03
CA ARG A 48 0.15 17.37 20.31
C ARG A 48 -0.68 18.62 20.11
N THR A 49 -1.46 19.01 21.11
CA THR A 49 -2.08 20.33 21.10
C THR A 49 -1.02 21.43 21.05
N SER A 50 -1.35 22.56 20.40
CA SER A 50 -0.47 23.73 20.32
C SER A 50 -0.33 24.47 21.66
N SER A 51 -1.27 24.24 22.58
CA SER A 51 -1.27 24.76 23.94
C SER A 51 -1.76 23.72 24.95
N GLY A 52 -1.24 23.80 26.18
CA GLY A 52 -1.56 22.87 27.26
C GLY A 52 -1.02 21.46 27.05
N ILE A 53 -1.48 20.51 27.87
CA ILE A 53 -1.15 19.08 27.74
C ILE A 53 -2.34 18.34 27.11
N GLY A 54 -2.19 17.93 25.86
CA GLY A 54 -3.26 17.27 25.13
C GLY A 54 -2.84 16.66 23.81
N LEU A 55 -3.81 16.03 23.15
CA LEU A 55 -3.70 15.44 21.83
C LEU A 55 -4.79 16.00 20.90
N VAL A 56 -4.47 16.08 19.62
CA VAL A 56 -5.43 16.20 18.51
C VAL A 56 -5.36 14.89 17.73
N LEU A 57 -6.48 14.17 17.67
CA LEU A 57 -6.64 12.95 16.90
C LEU A 57 -7.42 13.30 15.64
N THR A 58 -6.78 13.21 14.48
CA THR A 58 -7.50 13.35 13.21
C THR A 58 -7.90 11.96 12.74
N LEU A 59 -9.20 11.76 12.54
CA LEU A 59 -9.74 10.52 12.03
C LEU A 59 -9.84 10.56 10.51
N ALA A 60 -9.74 9.39 9.90
CA ALA A 60 -9.99 9.19 8.48
C ALA A 60 -10.96 8.02 8.27
N THR A 61 -11.81 8.16 7.26
CA THR A 61 -12.84 7.19 6.90
C THR A 61 -12.64 6.67 5.48
N SER A 62 -13.06 5.42 5.24
CA SER A 62 -13.08 4.85 3.88
C SER A 62 -14.29 5.31 3.05
N PHE A 63 -15.17 6.13 3.64
CA PHE A 63 -16.39 6.71 3.08
C PHE A 63 -16.41 8.22 3.27
N GLU A 64 -17.37 8.90 2.63
CA GLU A 64 -17.56 10.36 2.77
C GLU A 64 -18.01 10.72 4.20
N PHE A 65 -17.12 11.40 4.94
CA PHE A 65 -17.33 11.77 6.33
C PHE A 65 -18.46 12.79 6.50
N GLY A 66 -19.38 12.53 7.43
CA GLY A 66 -20.44 13.46 7.83
C GLY A 66 -20.20 14.08 9.21
N SER A 67 -20.12 13.25 10.25
CA SER A 67 -19.96 13.71 11.64
C SER A 67 -19.40 12.61 12.56
N LEU A 68 -19.03 12.99 13.78
CA LEU A 68 -18.66 12.06 14.86
C LEU A 68 -19.71 12.04 15.97
N GLU A 69 -19.99 10.86 16.49
CA GLU A 69 -20.60 10.68 17.80
C GLU A 69 -19.52 10.23 18.77
N VAL A 70 -19.30 11.01 19.84
CA VAL A 70 -18.29 10.74 20.84
C VAL A 70 -18.94 10.72 22.21
N THR A 71 -18.70 9.64 22.95
CA THR A 71 -19.00 9.56 24.38
C THR A 71 -17.71 9.44 25.15
N ASP A 72 -17.55 10.22 26.20
CA ASP A 72 -16.32 10.27 26.98
C ASP A 72 -16.56 10.13 28.49
N GLU A 73 -15.57 9.58 29.18
CA GLU A 73 -15.53 9.48 30.63
C GLU A 73 -14.11 9.64 31.16
N GLY A 74 -13.92 10.51 32.16
CA GLY A 74 -12.68 10.61 32.92
C GLY A 74 -12.23 12.06 33.16
N HIS A 75 -10.93 12.27 33.14
CA HIS A 75 -10.32 13.52 33.62
C HIS A 75 -10.03 14.56 32.53
N ALA A 76 -10.02 14.15 31.26
CA ALA A 76 -9.74 15.06 30.16
C ALA A 76 -11.00 15.81 29.72
N ILE A 77 -10.79 16.97 29.10
CA ILE A 77 -11.81 17.73 28.38
C ILE A 77 -11.71 17.32 26.91
N VAL A 78 -12.85 16.97 26.31
CA VAL A 78 -12.95 16.50 24.93
C VAL A 78 -13.75 17.50 24.11
N SER A 79 -13.28 17.79 22.91
CA SER A 79 -14.04 18.55 21.91
C SER A 79 -13.82 17.96 20.53
N THR A 80 -14.82 18.10 19.66
CA THR A 80 -14.77 17.59 18.29
C THR A 80 -15.00 18.71 17.28
N GLU A 81 -14.21 18.76 16.22
CA GLU A 81 -14.39 19.66 15.09
C GLU A 81 -14.18 18.89 13.79
N GLY A 82 -15.25 18.64 13.04
CA GLY A 82 -15.19 17.76 11.87
C GLY A 82 -14.65 16.37 12.26
N PRO A 83 -13.60 15.86 11.59
CA PRO A 83 -12.99 14.57 11.91
C PRO A 83 -12.00 14.62 13.09
N ASP A 84 -11.74 15.81 13.65
CA ASP A 84 -10.76 15.99 14.71
C ASP A 84 -11.38 15.82 16.09
N ILE A 85 -10.70 15.07 16.96
CA ILE A 85 -11.00 14.96 18.39
C ILE A 85 -9.83 15.56 19.17
N THR A 86 -10.09 16.64 19.88
CA THR A 86 -9.12 17.27 20.79
C THR A 86 -9.36 16.79 22.22
N ILE A 87 -8.30 16.33 22.89
CA ILE A 87 -8.32 15.84 24.27
C ILE A 87 -7.31 16.64 25.07
N THR A 88 -7.74 17.34 26.11
CA THR A 88 -6.86 18.15 26.97
C THR A 88 -6.97 17.75 28.43
N PHE A 89 -5.84 17.56 29.11
CA PHE A 89 -5.78 17.25 30.53
C PHE A 89 -5.60 18.53 31.35
N PRO A 90 -6.62 18.99 32.10
CA PRO A 90 -6.60 20.31 32.72
C PRO A 90 -5.66 20.42 33.94
N ASP A 91 -5.41 19.32 34.67
CA ASP A 91 -4.49 19.30 35.80
C ASP A 91 -3.13 18.75 35.39
N GLU A 92 -2.30 19.63 34.82
CA GLU A 92 -0.96 19.33 34.30
C GLU A 92 0.05 18.91 35.38
N LYS A 93 -0.28 19.11 36.67
CA LYS A 93 0.60 18.78 37.80
C LYS A 93 0.07 17.62 38.63
N ALA A 94 -0.86 16.84 38.09
CA ALA A 94 -1.47 15.69 38.75
C ALA A 94 -0.40 14.75 39.33
N MET A 95 -0.49 14.49 40.63
CA MET A 95 0.44 13.59 41.32
C MET A 95 0.13 12.10 41.07
N GLU A 96 -1.11 11.81 40.68
CA GLU A 96 -1.56 10.49 40.24
C GLU A 96 -1.81 10.48 38.73
N PRO A 97 -1.65 9.33 38.05
CA PRO A 97 -2.00 9.24 36.64
C PRO A 97 -3.48 9.50 36.42
N GLN A 98 -3.78 10.31 35.40
CA GLN A 98 -5.16 10.57 34.98
C GLN A 98 -5.51 9.64 33.84
N PHE A 99 -6.72 9.08 33.89
CA PHE A 99 -7.25 8.23 32.84
C PHE A 99 -8.48 8.85 32.21
N HIS A 100 -8.64 8.59 30.92
CA HIS A 100 -9.78 9.05 30.15
C HIS A 100 -10.11 8.03 29.06
N THR A 101 -11.39 7.74 28.86
CA THR A 101 -11.87 6.76 27.90
C THR A 101 -12.83 7.44 26.93
N LEU A 102 -12.71 7.13 25.64
CA LEU A 102 -13.60 7.57 24.58
C LEU A 102 -14.24 6.35 23.91
N SER A 103 -15.50 6.48 23.52
CA SER A 103 -16.12 5.66 22.49
C SER A 103 -16.48 6.56 21.31
N VAL A 104 -16.06 6.18 20.10
CA VAL A 104 -16.18 6.99 18.88
C VAL A 104 -16.91 6.20 17.81
N VAL A 105 -17.91 6.84 17.19
CA VAL A 105 -18.61 6.35 16.01
C VAL A 105 -18.53 7.40 14.92
N ALA A 106 -18.03 7.03 13.74
CA ALA A 106 -18.10 7.88 12.56
C ALA A 106 -19.42 7.67 11.83
N ILE A 107 -19.99 8.77 11.35
CA ILE A 107 -21.26 8.82 10.62
C ILE A 107 -20.99 9.46 9.26
N SER A 108 -21.38 8.79 8.19
CA SER A 108 -21.25 9.32 6.83
C SER A 108 -22.28 10.40 6.52
N THR A 109 -22.13 11.08 5.38
CA THR A 109 -23.11 12.05 4.85
C THR A 109 -24.49 11.45 4.57
N ASN A 110 -24.56 10.14 4.29
CA ASN A 110 -25.81 9.40 4.06
C ASN A 110 -26.39 8.73 5.33
N GLY A 111 -25.72 8.87 6.49
CA GLY A 111 -26.20 8.34 7.77
C GLY A 111 -25.77 6.91 8.10
N GLU A 112 -24.92 6.28 7.29
CA GLU A 112 -24.23 5.03 7.65
C GLU A 112 -23.29 5.26 8.84
N ARG A 113 -23.13 4.24 9.68
CA ARG A 113 -22.42 4.32 10.97
C ARG A 113 -21.38 3.23 11.08
N THR A 114 -20.21 3.56 11.60
CA THR A 114 -19.22 2.55 12.01
C THR A 114 -19.68 1.83 13.28
N ALA A 115 -19.03 0.72 13.60
CA ALA A 115 -19.08 0.19 14.96
C ALA A 115 -18.47 1.21 15.95
N PRO A 116 -18.86 1.20 17.24
CA PRO A 116 -18.18 1.99 18.27
C PRO A 116 -16.75 1.49 18.48
N HIS A 117 -15.81 2.43 18.41
CA HIS A 117 -14.38 2.20 18.64
C HIS A 117 -13.96 2.80 19.98
N ASN A 118 -13.15 2.07 20.75
CA ASN A 118 -12.82 2.46 22.11
C ASN A 118 -11.36 2.87 22.24
N LEU A 119 -11.14 4.04 22.84
CA LEU A 119 -9.82 4.59 23.09
C LEU A 119 -9.65 4.86 24.58
N LYS A 120 -8.47 4.58 25.10
CA LYS A 120 -8.11 4.89 26.49
C LYS A 120 -6.81 5.63 26.54
N PHE A 121 -6.80 6.75 27.23
CA PHE A 121 -5.64 7.62 27.41
C PHE A 121 -5.22 7.62 28.87
N GLN A 122 -3.91 7.73 29.07
CA GLN A 122 -3.31 7.99 30.37
C GLN A 122 -2.43 9.23 30.26
N PHE A 123 -2.68 10.21 31.12
CA PHE A 123 -1.75 11.30 31.36
C PHE A 123 -0.91 11.02 32.61
N ALA A 124 0.41 11.11 32.46
CA ALA A 124 1.38 11.09 33.55
C ALA A 124 2.18 12.40 33.53
N SER A 125 2.00 13.22 34.57
CA SER A 125 2.71 14.48 34.69
C SER A 125 4.19 14.26 35.00
N LYS A 126 5.04 15.17 34.53
CA LYS A 126 6.43 15.24 34.96
C LYS A 126 6.56 15.59 36.44
N ALA A 127 5.57 16.26 37.03
CA ALA A 127 5.58 16.61 38.45
C ALA A 127 5.55 15.36 39.34
N ARG A 128 4.72 14.38 38.97
CA ARG A 128 4.70 13.05 39.59
C ARG A 128 6.04 12.34 39.49
N ASP A 129 6.65 12.33 38.30
CA ASP A 129 7.95 11.67 38.10
C ASP A 129 9.08 12.40 38.85
N ALA A 130 9.04 13.74 38.90
CA ALA A 130 10.00 14.57 39.64
C ALA A 130 9.94 14.32 41.15
N ALA A 131 8.74 14.12 41.72
CA ALA A 131 8.59 13.73 43.12
C ALA A 131 9.23 12.36 43.46
N ASN A 132 9.46 11.53 42.44
CA ASN A 132 10.17 10.25 42.54
C ASN A 132 11.64 10.34 42.09
N GLY A 133 12.19 11.56 41.97
CA GLY A 133 13.60 11.80 41.62
C GLY A 133 13.92 11.61 40.14
N ARG A 134 12.92 11.60 39.25
CA ARG A 134 13.11 11.46 37.79
C ARG A 134 12.91 12.78 37.06
N THR A 135 13.84 13.10 36.16
CA THR A 135 13.68 14.20 35.21
C THR A 135 13.15 13.64 33.89
N THR A 136 11.90 13.92 33.57
CA THR A 136 11.24 13.47 32.33
C THR A 136 10.20 14.48 31.86
N ASN A 137 9.61 14.23 30.69
CA ASN A 137 8.54 15.05 30.13
C ASN A 137 7.16 14.57 30.61
N ASP A 138 6.19 15.47 30.50
CA ASP A 138 4.77 15.12 30.56
C ASP A 138 4.46 14.10 29.46
N ARG A 139 3.65 13.09 29.78
CA ARG A 139 3.33 11.99 28.85
C ARG A 139 1.84 11.78 28.77
N VAL A 140 1.27 11.93 27.58
CA VAL A 140 -0.04 11.37 27.23
C VAL A 140 0.20 10.08 26.46
N ILE A 141 -0.40 8.99 26.93
CA ILE A 141 -0.18 7.65 26.42
C ILE A 141 -1.53 7.11 25.94
N VAL A 142 -1.59 6.68 24.67
CA VAL A 142 -2.69 5.84 24.18
C VAL A 142 -2.47 4.45 24.76
N LYS A 143 -3.27 4.07 25.76
CA LYS A 143 -3.13 2.81 26.52
C LYS A 143 -3.79 1.64 25.81
N GLU A 144 -4.99 1.87 25.28
CA GLU A 144 -5.82 0.88 24.61
C GLU A 144 -6.50 1.60 23.44
N THR A 145 -6.50 0.97 22.26
CA THR A 145 -7.24 1.41 21.08
C THR A 145 -7.46 0.22 20.16
N ASP A 146 -8.63 0.15 19.55
CA ASP A 146 -8.93 -0.76 18.44
C ASP A 146 -8.82 -0.09 17.07
N LEU A 147 -8.68 1.24 17.03
CA LEU A 147 -8.32 1.99 15.83
C LEU A 147 -6.84 1.85 15.49
N LYS A 148 -6.54 1.63 14.21
CA LYS A 148 -5.17 1.67 13.68
C LYS A 148 -4.78 3.08 13.26
N LEU A 149 -3.48 3.36 13.28
CA LEU A 149 -2.91 4.49 12.55
C LEU A 149 -2.75 4.06 11.09
N SER A 150 -3.54 4.67 10.21
CA SER A 150 -3.53 4.38 8.78
C SER A 150 -2.90 5.53 7.99
N TYR A 151 -2.02 5.17 7.07
CA TYR A 151 -1.39 6.14 6.16
C TYR A 151 -2.04 6.14 4.77
N SER A 152 -2.92 5.17 4.49
CA SER A 152 -3.72 5.10 3.26
C SER A 152 -4.84 4.06 3.36
N PHE A 153 -5.87 4.22 2.53
CA PHE A 153 -6.91 3.21 2.32
C PHE A 153 -6.63 2.41 1.05
N ILE A 154 -7.19 1.20 0.96
CA ILE A 154 -7.07 0.35 -0.24
C ILE A 154 -7.52 1.11 -1.49
N ASN A 155 -8.63 1.84 -1.37
CA ASN A 155 -9.22 2.62 -2.46
C ASN A 155 -8.26 3.67 -3.00
N ASP A 156 -7.37 4.24 -2.19
CA ASP A 156 -6.40 5.23 -2.66
C ASP A 156 -5.46 4.64 -3.73
N TRP A 157 -5.26 3.32 -3.74
CA TRP A 157 -4.36 2.63 -4.64
C TRP A 157 -5.04 2.09 -5.91
N ILE A 158 -6.36 2.28 -6.04
CA ILE A 158 -7.14 1.90 -7.22
C ILE A 158 -7.28 3.13 -8.11
N ILE A 159 -6.36 3.29 -9.07
CA ILE A 159 -6.28 4.51 -9.91
C ILE A 159 -7.34 4.57 -11.00
N ASP A 160 -7.65 3.43 -11.62
CA ASP A 160 -8.62 3.34 -12.70
C ASP A 160 -9.95 2.87 -12.12
N ILE A 161 -10.91 3.78 -12.01
CA ILE A 161 -12.26 3.48 -11.54
C ILE A 161 -13.04 2.90 -12.73
N PRO A 162 -13.45 1.61 -12.69
CA PRO A 162 -14.21 1.01 -13.77
C PRO A 162 -15.55 1.69 -13.99
N THR A 163 -15.96 1.83 -15.24
CA THR A 163 -17.32 2.23 -15.62
C THR A 163 -18.26 1.02 -15.63
N ASP A 164 -19.58 1.25 -15.72
CA ASP A 164 -20.55 0.16 -15.86
C ASP A 164 -20.28 -0.70 -17.11
N GLU A 165 -19.85 -0.10 -18.22
CA GLU A 165 -19.48 -0.83 -19.45
C GLU A 165 -18.26 -1.75 -19.20
N ASP A 166 -17.32 -1.31 -18.37
CA ASP A 166 -16.15 -2.10 -18.00
C ASP A 166 -16.54 -3.30 -17.13
N CYS A 167 -17.39 -3.06 -16.13
CA CYS A 167 -17.94 -4.12 -15.28
C CYS A 167 -18.68 -5.17 -16.13
N ASP A 168 -19.54 -4.73 -17.06
CA ASP A 168 -20.27 -5.63 -17.96
C ASP A 168 -19.33 -6.43 -18.87
N TYR A 169 -18.30 -5.78 -19.43
CA TYR A 169 -17.29 -6.45 -20.25
C TYR A 169 -16.55 -7.53 -19.45
N ALA A 170 -16.05 -7.17 -18.27
CA ALA A 170 -15.27 -8.07 -17.43
C ALA A 170 -16.12 -9.25 -16.93
N GLN A 171 -17.36 -8.98 -16.52
CA GLN A 171 -18.32 -10.00 -16.11
C GLN A 171 -18.60 -11.00 -17.24
N LYS A 172 -18.84 -10.50 -18.46
CA LYS A 172 -19.06 -11.36 -19.63
C LYS A 172 -17.84 -12.21 -19.99
N ARG A 173 -16.63 -11.68 -19.78
CA ARG A 173 -15.38 -12.33 -20.22
C ARG A 173 -14.86 -13.34 -19.20
N TRP A 174 -14.87 -12.99 -17.92
CA TRP A 174 -14.22 -13.77 -16.86
C TRP A 174 -15.13 -14.08 -15.67
N GLY A 175 -16.32 -13.46 -15.58
CA GLY A 175 -17.22 -13.61 -14.44
C GLY A 175 -17.68 -15.05 -14.20
N ASP A 176 -17.91 -15.83 -15.26
CA ASP A 176 -18.30 -17.24 -15.15
C ASP A 176 -17.15 -18.16 -14.71
N LEU A 177 -15.89 -17.70 -14.77
CA LEU A 177 -14.73 -18.47 -14.36
C LEU A 177 -14.52 -18.45 -12.84
N ILE A 178 -15.02 -17.41 -12.17
CA ILE A 178 -14.75 -17.13 -10.76
C ILE A 178 -15.93 -17.57 -9.89
N SER A 179 -15.62 -18.21 -8.77
CA SER A 179 -16.63 -18.48 -7.74
C SER A 179 -16.79 -17.25 -6.85
N ALA A 180 -18.04 -16.82 -6.60
CA ALA A 180 -18.34 -15.74 -5.69
C ALA A 180 -17.91 -16.04 -4.24
N GLU A 181 -17.90 -17.32 -3.86
CA GLU A 181 -17.52 -17.79 -2.52
C GLU A 181 -16.01 -17.90 -2.31
N ALA A 182 -15.21 -17.77 -3.38
CA ALA A 182 -13.76 -17.88 -3.28
C ALA A 182 -13.13 -16.57 -2.78
N ALA A 183 -12.04 -16.70 -2.02
CA ALA A 183 -11.24 -15.56 -1.57
C ALA A 183 -10.76 -14.70 -2.76
N PRO A 184 -10.60 -13.38 -2.57
CA PRO A 184 -10.20 -12.47 -3.65
C PRO A 184 -8.97 -12.92 -4.43
N TYR A 185 -7.92 -13.39 -3.74
CA TYR A 185 -6.72 -13.90 -4.40
C TYR A 185 -6.98 -15.13 -5.27
N SER A 186 -7.80 -16.07 -4.80
CA SER A 186 -8.15 -17.26 -5.58
C SER A 186 -8.93 -16.89 -6.84
N ARG A 187 -9.85 -15.93 -6.75
CA ARG A 187 -10.54 -15.37 -7.92
C ARG A 187 -9.55 -14.67 -8.86
N ALA A 188 -8.63 -13.88 -8.32
CA ALA A 188 -7.63 -13.17 -9.10
C ALA A 188 -6.70 -14.12 -9.89
N ARG A 189 -6.27 -15.23 -9.29
CA ARG A 189 -5.46 -16.26 -9.97
C ARG A 189 -6.18 -16.83 -11.19
N VAL A 190 -7.49 -17.10 -11.08
CA VAL A 190 -8.30 -17.61 -12.19
C VAL A 190 -8.30 -16.61 -13.36
N VAL A 191 -8.56 -15.33 -13.07
CA VAL A 191 -8.55 -14.26 -14.08
C VAL A 191 -7.15 -14.10 -14.69
N ALA A 192 -6.11 -14.12 -13.86
CA ALA A 192 -4.72 -14.01 -14.31
C ALA A 192 -4.34 -15.14 -15.27
N ARG A 193 -4.73 -16.39 -15.00
CA ARG A 193 -4.52 -17.51 -15.94
C ARG A 193 -5.20 -17.28 -17.28
N ALA A 194 -6.47 -16.86 -17.26
CA ALA A 194 -7.21 -16.57 -18.49
C ALA A 194 -6.56 -15.44 -19.30
N VAL A 195 -6.10 -14.37 -18.65
CA VAL A 195 -5.37 -13.28 -19.31
C VAL A 195 -4.03 -13.77 -19.87
N ILE A 196 -3.30 -14.63 -19.15
CA ILE A 196 -2.06 -15.24 -19.65
C ILE A 196 -2.33 -16.05 -20.92
N ASP A 197 -3.37 -16.89 -20.92
CA ASP A 197 -3.75 -17.71 -22.07
C ASP A 197 -4.16 -16.87 -23.29
N ASP A 198 -4.95 -15.83 -23.07
CA ASP A 198 -5.41 -14.91 -24.12
C ASP A 198 -4.25 -14.23 -24.86
N PHE A 199 -3.19 -13.91 -24.13
CA PHE A 199 -2.02 -13.24 -24.68
C PHE A 199 -0.95 -14.15 -25.23
N GLU A 200 -0.86 -15.40 -24.78
CA GLU A 200 0.26 -16.29 -25.12
C GLU A 200 0.57 -16.35 -26.63
N PRO A 201 -0.43 -16.39 -27.55
CA PRO A 201 -0.19 -16.35 -29.00
C PRO A 201 0.33 -15.01 -29.55
N GLN A 202 0.21 -13.92 -28.79
CA GLN A 202 0.51 -12.54 -29.18
C GLN A 202 1.43 -11.82 -28.20
N ARG A 203 2.26 -12.57 -27.47
CA ARG A 203 3.35 -11.99 -26.67
C ARG A 203 4.37 -11.34 -27.61
N GLY A 204 4.68 -10.06 -27.40
CA GLY A 204 5.63 -9.34 -28.23
C GLY A 204 5.55 -7.83 -28.06
N THR A 205 6.28 -7.11 -28.92
CA THR A 205 6.32 -5.65 -28.89
C THR A 205 5.02 -5.08 -29.47
N PRO A 206 4.22 -4.33 -28.70
CA PRO A 206 3.00 -3.70 -29.19
C PRO A 206 3.30 -2.62 -30.24
N SER A 207 2.35 -2.36 -31.13
CA SER A 207 2.39 -1.22 -32.03
C SER A 207 2.01 0.08 -31.31
N ASP A 208 2.36 1.23 -31.90
CA ASP A 208 1.97 2.55 -31.37
C ASP A 208 0.45 2.74 -31.27
N ALA A 209 -0.34 1.96 -32.01
CA ALA A 209 -1.79 2.02 -31.95
C ALA A 209 -2.35 1.51 -30.61
N MET A 210 -1.56 0.78 -29.83
CA MET A 210 -1.93 0.36 -28.46
C MET A 210 -1.82 1.50 -27.45
N ASN A 211 -1.05 2.54 -27.77
CA ASN A 211 -0.80 3.65 -26.85
C ASN A 211 -2.10 4.40 -26.54
N ARG A 212 -2.36 4.62 -25.25
CA ARG A 212 -3.54 5.36 -24.73
C ARG A 212 -4.89 4.72 -25.06
N LEU A 213 -4.92 3.49 -25.58
CA LEU A 213 -6.17 2.75 -25.64
C LEU A 213 -6.58 2.31 -24.25
N HIS A 214 -7.89 2.33 -24.03
CA HIS A 214 -8.49 1.72 -22.85
C HIS A 214 -8.05 0.24 -22.73
N PRO A 215 -7.74 -0.30 -21.53
CA PRO A 215 -7.23 -1.66 -21.36
C PRO A 215 -8.06 -2.71 -22.10
N PHE A 216 -9.39 -2.68 -22.02
CA PHE A 216 -10.21 -3.66 -22.75
C PHE A 216 -10.18 -3.51 -24.29
N ARG A 217 -9.92 -2.31 -24.81
CA ARG A 217 -9.68 -2.12 -26.26
C ARG A 217 -8.31 -2.66 -26.67
N GLN A 218 -7.29 -2.55 -25.81
CA GLN A 218 -6.02 -3.24 -26.01
C GLN A 218 -6.25 -4.76 -26.05
N HIS A 219 -7.03 -5.30 -25.12
CA HIS A 219 -7.33 -6.72 -25.03
C HIS A 219 -8.04 -7.25 -26.29
N GLU A 220 -9.05 -6.53 -26.79
CA GLU A 220 -9.74 -6.88 -28.04
C GLU A 220 -8.80 -6.98 -29.25
N ARG A 221 -7.79 -6.09 -29.35
CA ARG A 221 -6.80 -6.11 -30.43
C ARG A 221 -5.88 -7.33 -30.35
N ILE A 222 -5.48 -7.73 -29.13
CA ILE A 222 -4.71 -8.94 -28.86
C ILE A 222 -5.51 -10.17 -29.29
N LEU A 223 -6.77 -10.29 -28.86
CA LEU A 223 -7.65 -11.40 -29.21
C LEU A 223 -7.91 -11.48 -30.73
N ALA A 224 -8.04 -10.33 -31.38
CA ALA A 224 -8.22 -10.23 -32.82
C ALA A 224 -6.93 -10.53 -33.62
N LYS A 225 -5.79 -10.74 -32.94
CA LYS A 225 -4.48 -10.99 -33.56
C LYS A 225 -3.99 -9.85 -34.46
N ILE A 226 -4.41 -8.62 -34.13
CA ILE A 226 -4.05 -7.40 -34.89
C ILE A 226 -2.82 -6.72 -34.28
N ASP A 227 -2.52 -7.02 -33.01
CA ASP A 227 -1.40 -6.43 -32.29
C ASP A 227 -0.74 -7.46 -31.36
N TYR A 228 0.43 -7.08 -30.84
CA TYR A 228 1.14 -7.82 -29.79
C TYR A 228 1.02 -7.08 -28.46
N GLY A 229 1.37 -7.77 -27.38
CA GLY A 229 1.40 -7.17 -26.05
C GLY A 229 2.59 -7.64 -25.22
N TRP A 230 3.13 -6.72 -24.45
CA TRP A 230 4.19 -6.96 -23.47
C TRP A 230 3.70 -6.72 -22.04
N CYS A 231 4.63 -6.66 -21.07
CA CYS A 231 4.31 -6.62 -19.64
C CYS A 231 3.34 -5.50 -19.25
N ALA A 232 3.50 -4.29 -19.79
CA ALA A 232 2.60 -3.17 -19.48
C ALA A 232 1.15 -3.46 -19.90
N ASN A 233 0.91 -3.90 -21.13
CA ASN A 233 -0.44 -4.18 -21.62
C ASN A 233 -1.11 -5.29 -20.79
N MET A 234 -0.37 -6.38 -20.51
CA MET A 234 -0.89 -7.50 -19.73
C MET A 234 -1.28 -7.08 -18.31
N ALA A 235 -0.39 -6.34 -17.63
CA ALA A 235 -0.64 -5.88 -16.27
C ALA A 235 -1.80 -4.89 -16.21
N GLU A 236 -1.87 -3.93 -17.14
CA GLU A 236 -2.96 -2.96 -17.23
C GLU A 236 -4.31 -3.65 -17.46
N ILE A 237 -4.37 -4.61 -18.39
CA ILE A 237 -5.60 -5.39 -18.64
C ILE A 237 -6.00 -6.23 -17.43
N LEU A 238 -5.05 -6.93 -16.80
CA LEU A 238 -5.34 -7.73 -15.62
C LEU A 238 -5.83 -6.84 -14.46
N CYS A 239 -5.13 -5.76 -14.16
CA CYS A 239 -5.51 -4.86 -13.07
C CYS A 239 -6.90 -4.27 -13.30
N HIS A 240 -7.19 -3.81 -14.54
CA HIS A 240 -8.51 -3.26 -14.87
C HIS A 240 -9.62 -4.32 -14.82
N ALA A 241 -9.34 -5.54 -15.30
CA ALA A 241 -10.26 -6.67 -15.22
C ALA A 241 -10.61 -7.02 -13.77
N LEU A 242 -9.62 -7.07 -12.88
CA LEU A 242 -9.83 -7.38 -11.46
C LEU A 242 -10.66 -6.29 -10.78
N ASN A 243 -10.31 -5.02 -10.97
CA ASN A 243 -11.07 -3.90 -10.41
C ASN A 243 -12.52 -3.88 -10.93
N SER A 244 -12.74 -4.17 -12.22
CA SER A 244 -14.07 -4.28 -12.83
C SER A 244 -14.90 -5.46 -12.31
N LEU A 245 -14.24 -6.47 -11.71
CA LEU A 245 -14.86 -7.61 -11.03
C LEU A 245 -14.94 -7.42 -9.51
N HIS A 246 -14.71 -6.18 -9.04
CA HIS A 246 -14.68 -5.79 -7.63
C HIS A 246 -13.64 -6.56 -6.81
N ILE A 247 -12.49 -6.89 -7.42
CA ILE A 247 -11.31 -7.44 -6.76
C ILE A 247 -10.26 -6.32 -6.73
N PRO A 248 -9.97 -5.72 -5.56
CA PRO A 248 -9.05 -4.60 -5.48
C PRO A 248 -7.66 -4.97 -6.01
N ALA A 249 -7.20 -4.23 -7.01
CA ALA A 249 -5.91 -4.42 -7.64
C ALA A 249 -5.24 -3.07 -7.92
N ARG A 250 -3.92 -3.02 -7.78
CA ARG A 250 -3.09 -1.87 -8.11
C ARG A 250 -2.00 -2.22 -9.11
N LEU A 251 -1.67 -1.24 -9.95
CA LEU A 251 -0.54 -1.33 -10.86
C LEU A 251 0.74 -0.87 -10.17
N LEU A 252 1.85 -1.53 -10.51
CA LEU A 252 3.18 -1.08 -10.14
C LEU A 252 4.04 -1.07 -11.38
N ARG A 253 4.78 0.02 -11.57
CA ARG A 253 5.84 0.10 -12.57
C ARG A 253 7.18 0.08 -11.88
N MET A 254 8.17 -0.50 -12.52
CA MET A 254 9.56 -0.46 -12.05
C MET A 254 10.47 -0.14 -13.21
N ARG A 255 11.44 0.73 -12.95
CA ARG A 255 12.43 1.19 -13.94
C ARG A 255 13.47 2.03 -13.22
N ASN A 256 14.75 1.85 -13.51
CA ASN A 256 15.76 2.80 -13.05
C ASN A 256 16.57 3.33 -14.22
N THR A 257 16.12 4.46 -14.77
CA THR A 257 16.89 5.24 -15.75
C THR A 257 17.99 6.01 -15.00
N TYR A 258 19.25 5.64 -15.24
CA TYR A 258 20.42 6.23 -14.55
C TYR A 258 20.60 7.71 -14.87
N HIS A 259 20.36 8.06 -16.12
CA HIS A 259 20.52 9.39 -16.65
C HIS A 259 19.45 9.65 -17.71
N GLN A 260 18.71 10.74 -17.56
CA GLN A 260 17.83 11.30 -18.59
C GLN A 260 18.53 12.53 -19.14
N ALA A 261 19.13 12.40 -20.32
CA ALA A 261 19.69 13.54 -21.03
C ALA A 261 18.53 14.41 -21.53
N GLU A 262 18.69 15.73 -21.42
CA GLU A 262 17.72 16.68 -21.97
C GLU A 262 17.74 16.62 -23.51
N SER A 263 16.64 17.05 -24.15
CA SER A 263 16.46 16.86 -25.61
C SER A 263 17.55 17.47 -26.50
N ASP A 264 18.31 18.44 -25.99
CA ASP A 264 19.39 19.13 -26.66
C ASP A 264 20.80 18.62 -26.28
N GLU A 265 20.91 17.68 -25.34
CA GLU A 265 22.19 17.13 -24.89
C GLU A 265 22.68 15.99 -25.81
N PRO A 266 24.00 15.84 -26.05
CA PRO A 266 24.54 14.66 -26.72
C PRO A 266 24.15 13.38 -25.98
N GLY A 267 23.52 12.45 -26.69
CA GLY A 267 23.07 11.18 -26.11
C GLY A 267 21.60 11.14 -25.68
N HIS A 268 20.80 12.20 -25.92
CA HIS A 268 19.34 12.20 -25.72
C HIS A 268 18.58 11.11 -26.50
N ASN A 269 19.23 10.52 -27.52
CA ASN A 269 18.66 9.47 -28.36
C ASN A 269 18.84 8.05 -27.80
N PHE A 270 19.44 7.89 -26.62
CA PHE A 270 19.52 6.60 -25.92
C PHE A 270 19.34 6.77 -24.42
N GLU A 271 18.93 5.69 -23.74
CA GLU A 271 18.74 5.68 -22.30
C GLU A 271 19.70 4.67 -21.66
N VAL A 272 20.29 5.05 -20.52
CA VAL A 272 21.06 4.11 -19.68
C VAL A 272 20.16 3.64 -18.54
N LEU A 273 19.86 2.35 -18.51
CA LEU A 273 19.07 1.72 -17.47
C LEU A 273 19.97 0.96 -16.50
N LEU A 274 19.94 1.30 -15.20
CA LEU A 274 20.56 0.46 -14.16
C LEU A 274 19.74 -0.83 -13.93
N ALA A 275 18.42 -0.73 -14.10
CA ALA A 275 17.49 -1.85 -14.03
C ALA A 275 16.40 -1.69 -15.10
N GLY A 276 16.02 -2.81 -15.71
CA GLY A 276 15.03 -2.84 -16.79
C GLY A 276 13.65 -2.36 -16.33
N GLY A 277 12.89 -1.88 -17.31
CA GLY A 277 11.49 -1.50 -17.13
C GLY A 277 10.59 -2.74 -17.04
N HIS A 278 9.67 -2.76 -16.09
CA HIS A 278 8.62 -3.78 -15.98
C HIS A 278 7.34 -3.25 -15.35
N THR A 279 6.23 -3.91 -15.59
CA THR A 279 4.92 -3.58 -14.97
C THR A 279 4.30 -4.86 -14.42
N ILE A 280 3.81 -4.80 -13.19
CA ILE A 280 3.17 -5.91 -12.49
C ILE A 280 1.86 -5.46 -11.85
N VAL A 281 1.11 -6.42 -11.30
CA VAL A 281 -0.12 -6.18 -10.56
C VAL A 281 0.06 -6.67 -9.12
N GLU A 282 -0.50 -5.94 -8.18
CA GLU A 282 -0.77 -6.46 -6.84
C GLU A 282 -2.26 -6.49 -6.59
N ILE A 283 -2.74 -7.56 -5.98
CA ILE A 283 -4.14 -7.72 -5.61
C ILE A 283 -4.25 -7.61 -4.09
N PHE A 284 -5.28 -6.97 -3.56
CA PHE A 284 -5.53 -6.96 -2.12
C PHE A 284 -6.46 -8.12 -1.77
N ASP A 285 -5.98 -9.04 -0.93
CA ASP A 285 -6.84 -10.08 -0.36
C ASP A 285 -7.38 -9.60 0.99
N LEU A 286 -8.68 -9.30 1.05
CA LEU A 286 -9.37 -8.85 2.26
C LEU A 286 -9.35 -9.91 3.39
N THR A 287 -9.23 -11.19 3.05
CA THR A 287 -9.15 -12.26 4.07
C THR A 287 -7.79 -12.22 4.76
N LEU A 288 -6.74 -11.94 3.98
CA LEU A 288 -5.37 -11.90 4.46
C LEU A 288 -4.91 -10.50 4.88
N GLN A 289 -5.70 -9.46 4.56
CA GLN A 289 -5.39 -8.04 4.82
C GLN A 289 -4.05 -7.60 4.22
N GLN A 290 -3.76 -8.03 2.99
CA GLN A 290 -2.47 -7.76 2.35
C GLN A 290 -2.53 -7.68 0.83
N TRP A 291 -1.60 -6.92 0.27
CA TRP A 291 -1.28 -6.97 -1.15
C TRP A 291 -0.49 -8.24 -1.50
N ILE A 292 -0.84 -8.87 -2.61
CA ILE A 292 -0.18 -10.08 -3.12
C ILE A 292 0.26 -9.81 -4.56
N TRP A 293 1.54 -10.08 -4.82
CA TRP A 293 2.16 -9.88 -6.12
C TRP A 293 1.68 -10.90 -7.16
N ILE A 294 1.33 -10.42 -8.35
CA ILE A 294 1.04 -11.22 -9.55
C ILE A 294 1.76 -10.60 -10.75
N ASP A 295 2.43 -11.44 -11.54
CA ASP A 295 3.08 -11.02 -12.78
C ASP A 295 2.61 -11.89 -13.96
N PRO A 296 1.59 -11.44 -14.71
CA PRO A 296 1.07 -12.21 -15.85
C PRO A 296 2.11 -12.37 -16.97
N SER A 297 3.05 -11.44 -17.08
CA SER A 297 4.05 -11.47 -18.14
C SER A 297 5.15 -12.49 -17.86
N SER A 298 5.48 -12.74 -16.59
CA SER A 298 6.34 -13.85 -16.16
C SER A 298 5.56 -15.13 -15.84
N ARG A 299 4.24 -15.14 -16.10
CA ARG A 299 3.31 -16.25 -15.79
C ARG A 299 3.28 -16.62 -14.30
N GLN A 300 3.53 -15.64 -13.44
CA GLN A 300 3.56 -15.81 -11.99
C GLN A 300 2.23 -15.39 -11.40
N LEU A 301 1.67 -16.27 -10.60
CA LEU A 301 0.39 -16.11 -9.92
C LEU A 301 0.54 -15.72 -8.44
N GLY A 302 1.78 -15.72 -7.93
CA GLY A 302 2.09 -15.41 -6.54
C GLY A 302 3.51 -15.78 -6.16
N ALA A 303 3.95 -15.28 -5.01
CA ALA A 303 5.14 -15.75 -4.32
C ALA A 303 4.83 -15.89 -2.83
N SER A 304 5.38 -16.93 -2.19
CA SER A 304 5.22 -17.16 -0.76
C SER A 304 6.53 -17.50 -0.09
N ASP A 305 6.58 -17.34 1.23
CA ASP A 305 7.68 -17.85 2.03
C ASP A 305 7.48 -19.32 2.44
N ALA A 306 8.44 -19.88 3.20
CA ALA A 306 8.39 -21.25 3.71
C ALA A 306 7.19 -21.51 4.64
N GLY A 307 6.60 -20.47 5.23
CA GLY A 307 5.39 -20.56 6.03
C GLY A 307 4.11 -20.55 5.20
N GLY A 308 4.21 -20.35 3.89
CA GLY A 308 3.06 -20.20 2.98
C GLY A 308 2.46 -18.80 3.00
N HIS A 309 3.12 -17.81 3.60
CA HIS A 309 2.63 -16.43 3.57
C HIS A 309 2.92 -15.80 2.22
N TYR A 310 1.87 -15.35 1.54
CA TYR A 310 1.99 -14.63 0.27
C TYR A 310 2.62 -13.25 0.46
N LEU A 311 3.39 -12.82 -0.52
CA LEU A 311 4.23 -11.63 -0.44
C LEU A 311 3.82 -10.57 -1.47
N ASN A 312 4.01 -9.31 -1.11
CA ASN A 312 4.00 -8.17 -2.03
C ASN A 312 5.37 -7.97 -2.69
N LEU A 313 5.46 -7.07 -3.67
CA LEU A 313 6.69 -6.81 -4.42
C LEU A 313 7.82 -6.24 -3.56
N ALA A 314 7.51 -5.40 -2.57
CA ALA A 314 8.53 -4.83 -1.70
C ALA A 314 9.20 -5.92 -0.83
N GLU A 315 8.41 -6.87 -0.33
CA GLU A 315 8.90 -8.02 0.43
C GLU A 315 9.70 -8.98 -0.45
N ILE A 316 9.22 -9.25 -1.67
CA ILE A 316 9.96 -10.05 -2.65
C ILE A 316 11.29 -9.38 -2.98
N HIS A 317 11.30 -8.07 -3.25
CA HIS A 317 12.52 -7.30 -3.52
C HIS A 317 13.51 -7.41 -2.38
N HIS A 318 13.05 -7.25 -1.14
CA HIS A 318 13.91 -7.39 0.03
C HIS A 318 14.53 -8.79 0.11
N ARG A 319 13.70 -9.84 0.01
CA ARG A 319 14.14 -11.24 0.14
C ARG A 319 15.09 -11.66 -0.98
N VAL A 320 14.80 -11.31 -2.23
CA VAL A 320 15.64 -11.64 -3.40
C VAL A 320 17.05 -11.06 -3.25
N ASN A 321 17.19 -9.90 -2.60
CA ASN A 321 18.48 -9.27 -2.34
C ASN A 321 19.17 -9.74 -1.04
N GLN A 322 18.63 -10.75 -0.37
CA GLN A 322 19.18 -11.37 0.84
C GLN A 322 19.29 -12.89 0.65
N PRO A 323 20.48 -13.43 0.32
CA PRO A 323 20.63 -14.84 -0.08
C PRO A 323 20.02 -15.87 0.89
N HIS A 324 20.10 -15.60 2.19
CA HIS A 324 19.52 -16.48 3.22
C HIS A 324 17.99 -16.47 3.25
N GLN A 325 17.35 -15.37 2.83
CA GLN A 325 15.89 -15.26 2.77
C GLN A 325 15.34 -15.73 1.41
N ALA A 326 16.12 -15.55 0.34
CA ALA A 326 15.75 -16.00 -1.00
C ALA A 326 15.61 -17.52 -1.12
N ALA A 327 16.32 -18.28 -0.29
CA ALA A 327 16.26 -19.76 -0.28
C ALA A 327 14.87 -20.30 0.11
N ASP A 328 14.11 -19.55 0.90
CA ASP A 328 12.79 -19.95 1.39
C ASP A 328 11.65 -19.46 0.49
N LEU A 329 11.96 -18.74 -0.60
CA LEU A 329 10.98 -18.18 -1.51
C LEU A 329 10.46 -19.27 -2.46
N LYS A 330 9.13 -19.40 -2.52
CA LYS A 330 8.41 -20.25 -3.48
C LYS A 330 7.66 -19.37 -4.47
N LEU A 331 7.64 -19.78 -5.73
CA LEU A 331 6.98 -19.06 -6.81
C LEU A 331 5.86 -19.92 -7.41
N ASP A 332 4.64 -19.39 -7.37
CA ASP A 332 3.50 -20.04 -8.00
C ASP A 332 3.42 -19.62 -9.46
N ARG A 333 3.71 -20.55 -10.36
CA ARG A 333 3.74 -20.32 -11.80
C ARG A 333 2.60 -21.04 -12.50
N TYR A 334 2.07 -20.41 -13.54
CA TYR A 334 1.16 -21.03 -14.49
C TYR A 334 1.92 -21.46 -15.77
N ASP A 335 1.66 -22.68 -16.23
CA ASP A 335 2.10 -23.17 -17.53
C ASP A 335 0.93 -23.19 -18.52
N PRO A 336 0.84 -22.22 -19.47
CA PRO A 336 -0.25 -22.16 -20.44
C PRO A 336 -0.22 -23.32 -21.45
N THR A 337 0.90 -24.03 -21.58
CA THR A 337 1.00 -25.20 -22.48
C THR A 337 0.25 -26.40 -21.92
N THR A 338 0.32 -26.58 -20.60
CA THR A 338 -0.27 -27.73 -19.91
C THR A 338 -1.54 -27.37 -19.12
N GLY A 339 -1.83 -26.08 -18.95
CA GLY A 339 -2.92 -25.57 -18.14
C GLY A 339 -2.73 -25.80 -16.64
N LYS A 340 -1.49 -26.04 -16.18
CA LYS A 340 -1.20 -26.41 -14.78
C LYS A 340 -0.56 -25.27 -14.00
N GLU A 341 -0.90 -25.21 -12.73
CA GLU A 341 -0.14 -24.44 -11.74
C GLU A 341 0.97 -25.30 -11.15
N ILE A 342 2.15 -24.71 -10.98
CA ILE A 342 3.35 -25.35 -10.49
C ILE A 342 3.97 -24.40 -9.47
N THR A 343 4.24 -24.89 -8.26
CA THR A 343 5.01 -24.16 -7.27
C THR A 343 6.47 -24.57 -7.39
N ASP A 344 7.32 -23.63 -7.79
CA ASP A 344 8.75 -23.81 -7.97
C ASP A 344 9.51 -23.19 -6.79
N ASP A 345 10.63 -23.79 -6.40
CA ASP A 345 11.59 -23.13 -5.52
C ASP A 345 12.24 -21.97 -6.28
N PHE A 346 12.48 -20.84 -5.62
CA PHE A 346 12.97 -19.64 -6.30
C PHE A 346 14.26 -19.91 -7.11
N ALA A 347 15.20 -20.66 -6.53
CA ALA A 347 16.48 -21.00 -7.16
C ALA A 347 16.34 -21.87 -8.42
N ASP A 348 15.28 -22.69 -8.49
CA ASP A 348 15.02 -23.63 -9.58
C ASP A 348 13.97 -23.10 -10.57
N SER A 349 13.37 -21.95 -10.29
CA SER A 349 12.30 -21.39 -11.09
C SER A 349 12.78 -20.97 -12.49
N PRO A 350 12.02 -21.25 -13.56
CA PRO A 350 12.34 -20.79 -14.91
C PRO A 350 12.45 -19.26 -15.04
N VAL A 351 11.89 -18.50 -14.10
CA VAL A 351 11.93 -17.03 -14.10
C VAL A 351 12.99 -16.44 -13.17
N PHE A 352 13.84 -17.27 -12.56
CA PHE A 352 14.88 -16.86 -11.61
C PHE A 352 15.73 -15.68 -12.14
N THR A 353 16.25 -15.79 -13.36
CA THR A 353 17.07 -14.72 -13.96
C THR A 353 16.29 -13.44 -14.23
N ASN A 354 15.02 -13.54 -14.64
CA ASN A 354 14.17 -12.37 -14.87
C ASN A 354 13.83 -11.68 -13.54
N MET A 355 13.50 -12.45 -12.50
CA MET A 355 13.25 -11.92 -11.17
C MET A 355 14.47 -11.19 -10.62
N LEU A 356 15.67 -11.78 -10.73
CA LEU A 356 16.92 -11.10 -10.36
C LEU A 356 17.16 -9.83 -11.19
N HIS A 357 16.72 -9.78 -12.45
CA HIS A 357 16.88 -8.61 -13.29
C HIS A 357 15.94 -7.46 -12.89
N TYR A 358 14.68 -7.77 -12.56
CA TYR A 358 13.66 -6.78 -12.25
C TYR A 358 13.61 -6.40 -10.77
N ALA A 359 14.01 -7.29 -9.87
CA ALA A 359 14.12 -7.06 -8.44
C ALA A 359 15.57 -6.78 -7.98
N LYS A 360 16.42 -6.20 -8.83
CA LYS A 360 17.78 -5.78 -8.44
C LYS A 360 17.75 -4.78 -7.29
N ARG A 361 18.82 -4.75 -6.49
CA ARG A 361 18.99 -3.77 -5.41
C ARG A 361 18.82 -2.31 -5.87
N GLU A 362 19.27 -1.99 -7.08
CA GLU A 362 19.19 -0.64 -7.65
C GLU A 362 17.80 -0.32 -8.23
N GLN A 363 16.85 -1.25 -8.24
CA GLN A 363 15.54 -1.00 -8.84
C GLN A 363 14.80 0.13 -8.12
N ARG A 364 14.01 0.90 -8.90
CA ARG A 364 13.04 1.86 -8.38
C ARG A 364 11.63 1.37 -8.69
N PHE A 365 10.77 1.46 -7.69
CA PHE A 365 9.37 1.08 -7.78
C PHE A 365 8.50 2.34 -7.76
N TYR A 366 7.53 2.37 -8.66
CA TYR A 366 6.56 3.43 -8.81
C TYR A 366 5.19 2.85 -8.51
N TYR A 367 4.71 3.14 -7.30
CA TYR A 367 3.35 2.86 -6.89
C TYR A 367 2.46 4.03 -7.28
N PHE A 368 1.29 3.75 -7.83
CA PHE A 368 0.33 4.77 -8.22
C PHE A 368 -0.74 4.89 -7.14
N LYS A 369 -0.84 6.07 -6.54
CA LYS A 369 -1.87 6.43 -5.56
C LYS A 369 -2.70 7.56 -6.16
N ARG A 370 -4.02 7.47 -6.06
CA ARG A 370 -4.92 8.59 -6.32
C ARG A 370 -4.56 9.71 -5.35
N ARG A 371 -4.45 10.92 -5.87
CA ARG A 371 -4.49 12.13 -5.04
C ARG A 371 -5.94 12.57 -5.08
N ASP A 372 -6.55 12.77 -3.92
CA ASP A 372 -7.89 13.35 -3.84
C ASP A 372 -7.91 14.64 -4.69
N LEU A 373 -8.90 14.74 -5.57
CA LEU A 373 -9.08 15.89 -6.48
C LEU A 373 -9.49 17.15 -5.72
#